data_AF-I7GN60-F1
#
_entry.id   AF-I7GN60-F1
#
_cell.length_a   1.000
_cell.length_b   1.000
_cell.length_c   1.000
_cell.angle_alpha   90.00
_cell.angle_beta   90.00
_cell.angle_gamma   90.00
#
_symmetry.space_group_name_H-M   'P 1'
#
loop_
_entity.id
_entity.type
_entity.pdbx_description
1 polymer ?
#
loop_
_entity_poly.entity_id
_entity_poly.type
_entity_poly.pdbx_seq_one_letter_code
_entity_poly.pdbx_strand_id
1 'polypeptide(L)'
;MDMKPSWTTRDVALTVHRAFRMIGLFSHGFLAGCAVWNIVVIYVLAGDQLSNLSNLLQQYKTLAYPFQSLLYLLLALSTISAFDRIDFAKMSVAIRNFLALDPTTLASFLYFTALILSLSQQMTSDRIHLYTPSSVNGSLWEAGIEEQILQPWIVVNLVVALLVGLSWLFLSYRPGMDLSEELMFSSEVEEYPDKDKEIKASS
;
A
#
# COMPACT_ATOMS: atom_id res chain seq x y z
N MET A 1 26.72 34.37 20.78
CA MET A 1 25.34 34.14 20.29
C MET A 1 25.44 32.99 19.31
N ASP A 2 25.01 31.80 19.69
CA ASP A 2 25.03 30.64 18.80
C ASP A 2 23.95 30.81 17.73
N MET A 3 24.41 31.13 16.51
CA MET A 3 23.55 31.23 15.35
C MET A 3 23.12 29.81 14.99
N LYS A 4 21.88 29.42 15.34
CA LYS A 4 21.32 28.13 14.94
C LYS A 4 21.48 28.01 13.41
N PRO A 5 22.10 26.92 12.90
CA PRO A 5 22.28 26.74 11.48
C PRO A 5 20.90 26.79 10.78
N SER A 6 20.77 27.68 9.80
CA SER A 6 19.57 27.80 8.98
C SER A 6 19.41 26.52 8.17
N TRP A 7 18.25 25.88 8.26
CA TRP A 7 17.97 24.65 7.52
C TRP A 7 18.18 24.87 6.03
N THR A 8 18.96 23.99 5.39
CA THR A 8 19.12 24.00 3.95
C THR A 8 17.96 23.27 3.29
N THR A 9 17.67 23.55 2.01
CA THR A 9 16.66 22.82 1.22
C THR A 9 16.92 21.31 1.22
N ARG A 10 18.20 20.91 1.28
CA ARG A 10 18.64 19.52 1.39
C ARG A 10 18.18 18.90 2.71
N ASP A 11 18.36 19.59 3.83
CA ASP A 11 17.95 19.07 5.15
C ASP A 11 16.43 18.90 5.25
N VAL A 12 15.66 19.81 4.62
CA VAL A 12 14.20 19.67 4.49
C VAL A 12 13.84 18.42 3.68
N ALA A 13 14.45 18.24 2.51
CA ALA A 13 14.18 17.09 1.64
C ALA A 13 14.48 15.76 2.34
N LEU A 14 15.62 15.67 3.04
CA LEU A 14 16.01 14.48 3.80
C LEU A 14 15.02 14.18 4.94
N THR A 15 14.58 15.22 5.66
CA THR A 15 13.60 15.08 6.73
C THR A 15 12.26 14.58 6.21
N VAL A 16 11.78 15.14 5.09
CA VAL A 16 10.52 14.74 4.45
C VAL A 16 10.60 13.30 3.93
N HIS A 17 11.71 12.91 3.29
CA HIS A 17 11.89 11.54 2.81
C HIS A 17 11.90 10.52 3.97
N ARG A 18 12.58 10.84 5.08
CA ARG A 18 12.55 10.00 6.29
C ARG A 18 11.16 9.89 6.91
N ALA A 19 10.43 11.01 6.99
CA ALA A 19 9.05 11.02 7.47
C ALA A 19 8.14 10.17 6.57
N PHE A 20 8.28 10.31 5.25
CA PHE A 20 7.53 9.51 4.27
C PHE A 20 7.83 8.01 4.39
N ARG A 21 9.09 7.62 4.59
CA ARG A 21 9.48 6.22 4.87
C ARG A 21 8.77 5.66 6.11
N MET A 22 8.74 6.44 7.19
CA MET A 22 8.11 6.02 8.45
C MET A 22 6.59 5.87 8.29
N ILE A 23 5.95 6.83 7.62
CA ILE A 23 4.52 6.77 7.29
C ILE A 23 4.23 5.56 6.40
N GLY A 24 5.03 5.33 5.36
CA GLY A 24 4.91 4.20 4.47
C GLY A 24 4.99 2.86 5.20
N LEU A 25 6.01 2.66 6.05
CA LEU A 25 6.15 1.43 6.85
C LEU A 25 4.93 1.17 7.74
N PHE A 26 4.43 2.20 8.41
CA PHE A 26 3.22 2.11 9.20
C PHE A 26 1.99 1.78 8.33
N SER A 27 1.85 2.45 7.19
CA SER A 27 0.77 2.21 6.23
C SER A 27 0.75 0.78 5.71
N HIS A 28 1.92 0.18 5.39
CA HIS A 28 2.00 -1.21 4.92
C HIS A 28 1.41 -2.21 5.92
N GLY A 29 1.80 -2.09 7.20
CA GLY A 29 1.30 -2.96 8.26
C GLY A 29 -0.16 -2.69 8.62
N PHE A 30 -0.55 -1.41 8.71
CA PHE A 30 -1.93 -1.03 9.01
C PHE A 30 -2.89 -1.47 7.89
N LEU A 31 -2.49 -1.32 6.63
CA LEU A 31 -3.23 -1.80 5.47
C LEU A 31 -3.43 -3.32 5.51
N ALA A 32 -2.39 -4.09 5.82
CA ALA A 32 -2.50 -5.55 5.92
C ALA A 32 -3.48 -5.97 7.02
N GLY A 33 -3.40 -5.35 8.20
CA GLY A 33 -4.34 -5.58 9.29
C GLY A 33 -5.79 -5.24 8.90
N CYS A 34 -6.00 -4.07 8.30
CA CYS A 34 -7.31 -3.66 7.80
C CYS A 34 -7.84 -4.64 6.74
N ALA A 35 -7.04 -5.02 5.75
CA ALA A 35 -7.48 -5.92 4.68
C ALA A 35 -7.92 -7.30 5.20
N VAL A 36 -7.19 -7.86 6.17
CA VAL A 36 -7.58 -9.13 6.82
C VAL A 36 -8.86 -8.94 7.61
N TRP A 37 -8.97 -7.89 8.43
CA TRP A 37 -10.17 -7.61 9.20
C TRP A 37 -11.41 -7.46 8.31
N ASN A 38 -11.27 -6.75 7.18
CA ASN A 38 -12.35 -6.57 6.21
C ASN A 38 -12.89 -7.90 5.71
N ILE A 39 -11.99 -8.79 5.31
CA ILE A 39 -12.34 -10.11 4.81
C ILE A 39 -13.00 -10.94 5.88
N VAL A 40 -12.50 -10.92 7.11
CA VAL A 40 -13.14 -11.62 8.23
C VAL A 40 -14.57 -11.12 8.43
N VAL A 41 -14.80 -9.80 8.45
CA VAL A 41 -16.14 -9.21 8.60
C VAL A 41 -17.07 -9.64 7.45
N ILE A 42 -16.60 -9.55 6.21
CA ILE A 42 -17.35 -9.96 5.01
C ILE A 42 -17.77 -11.44 5.11
N TYR A 43 -16.84 -12.35 5.42
CA TYR A 43 -17.15 -13.79 5.50
C TYR A 43 -18.05 -14.15 6.67
N VAL A 44 -17.84 -13.55 7.84
CA VAL A 44 -18.71 -13.77 9.02
C VAL A 44 -20.14 -13.31 8.72
N LEU A 45 -20.30 -12.17 8.04
CA LEU A 45 -21.61 -11.63 7.69
C LEU A 45 -22.31 -12.41 6.57
N ALA A 46 -21.55 -12.93 5.61
CA ALA A 46 -22.07 -13.70 4.48
C ALA A 46 -22.61 -15.09 4.88
N GLY A 47 -22.20 -15.61 6.05
CA GLY A 47 -22.64 -16.92 6.56
C GLY A 47 -21.97 -18.11 5.87
N ASP A 48 -22.37 -19.32 6.27
CA ASP A 48 -21.83 -20.56 5.70
C ASP A 48 -22.17 -20.66 4.21
N GLN A 49 -21.18 -21.01 3.39
CA GLN A 49 -21.27 -21.05 1.93
C GLN A 49 -21.91 -19.82 1.26
N LEU A 50 -21.78 -18.62 1.86
CA LEU A 50 -22.39 -17.39 1.35
C LEU A 50 -23.94 -17.43 1.31
N SER A 51 -24.58 -18.19 2.21
CA SER A 51 -26.04 -18.33 2.22
C SER A 51 -26.80 -17.08 2.69
N ASN A 52 -26.14 -16.13 3.37
CA ASN A 52 -26.76 -14.99 4.04
C ASN A 52 -26.31 -13.63 3.46
N LEU A 53 -26.24 -13.49 2.13
CA LEU A 53 -25.81 -12.25 1.47
C LEU A 53 -26.65 -11.02 1.81
N SER A 54 -27.97 -11.20 2.03
CA SER A 54 -28.85 -10.09 2.44
C SER A 54 -28.46 -9.53 3.82
N ASN A 55 -28.06 -10.40 4.75
CA ASN A 55 -27.56 -9.98 6.07
C ASN A 55 -26.25 -9.19 5.95
N LEU A 56 -25.35 -9.62 5.06
CA LEU A 56 -24.14 -8.86 4.74
C LEU A 56 -24.48 -7.47 4.21
N LEU A 57 -25.34 -7.36 3.19
CA LEU A 57 -25.70 -6.07 2.60
C LEU A 57 -26.33 -5.13 3.64
N GLN A 58 -27.21 -5.64 4.49
CA GLN A 58 -27.91 -4.83 5.47
C GLN A 58 -26.98 -4.30 6.59
N GLN A 59 -26.04 -5.12 7.06
CA GLN A 59 -25.14 -4.76 8.16
C GLN A 59 -23.88 -4.03 7.67
N TYR A 60 -23.35 -4.39 6.50
CA TYR A 60 -22.09 -3.87 5.99
C TYR A 60 -22.23 -2.52 5.27
N LYS A 61 -23.41 -2.14 4.76
CA LYS A 61 -23.60 -0.92 3.93
C LYS A 61 -23.07 0.39 4.55
N THR A 62 -23.20 0.56 5.87
CA THR A 62 -22.75 1.77 6.56
C THR A 62 -21.24 1.79 6.72
N LEU A 63 -20.62 0.61 6.81
CA LEU A 63 -19.18 0.43 6.97
C LEU A 63 -18.46 0.39 5.61
N ALA A 64 -19.13 -0.03 4.54
CA ALA A 64 -18.57 -0.26 3.22
C ALA A 64 -17.79 0.97 2.69
N TYR A 65 -18.42 2.15 2.72
CA TYR A 65 -17.82 3.38 2.19
C TYR A 65 -16.61 3.89 2.98
N PRO A 66 -16.70 4.12 4.32
CA PRO A 66 -15.54 4.61 5.08
C PRO A 66 -14.38 3.63 5.03
N PHE A 67 -14.67 2.33 5.04
CA PHE A 67 -13.64 1.30 5.02
C PHE A 67 -12.96 1.18 3.66
N GLN A 68 -13.72 1.24 2.57
CA GLN A 68 -13.18 1.29 1.21
C GLN A 68 -12.30 2.53 1.00
N SER A 69 -12.73 3.70 1.49
CA SER A 69 -11.94 4.92 1.40
C SER A 69 -10.61 4.79 2.15
N LEU A 70 -10.64 4.24 3.37
CA LEU A 70 -9.46 3.99 4.18
C LEU A 70 -8.50 3.00 3.49
N LEU A 71 -9.00 1.86 3.02
CA LEU A 71 -8.19 0.88 2.29
C LEU A 71 -7.56 1.49 1.05
N TYR A 72 -8.34 2.26 0.27
CA TYR A 72 -7.83 2.91 -0.93
C TYR A 72 -6.71 3.91 -0.62
N LEU A 73 -6.90 4.76 0.39
CA LEU A 73 -5.87 5.70 0.85
C LEU A 73 -4.59 4.98 1.26
N LEU A 74 -4.71 3.96 2.10
CA LEU A 74 -3.57 3.20 2.60
C LEU A 74 -2.87 2.42 1.48
N LEU A 75 -3.63 1.87 0.54
CA LEU A 75 -3.11 1.14 -0.62
C LEU A 75 -2.38 2.07 -1.59
N ALA A 76 -2.90 3.28 -1.81
CA ALA A 76 -2.21 4.31 -2.59
C ALA A 76 -0.88 4.73 -1.93
N LEU A 77 -0.91 5.05 -0.63
CA LEU A 77 0.30 5.39 0.14
C LEU A 77 1.34 4.26 0.13
N SER A 78 0.89 3.02 0.33
CA SER A 78 1.74 1.83 0.31
C SER A 78 2.32 1.59 -1.09
N THR A 79 1.54 1.77 -2.15
CA THR A 79 2.03 1.62 -3.54
C THR A 79 3.11 2.66 -3.86
N ILE A 80 2.89 3.94 -3.52
CA ILE A 80 3.89 5.00 -3.72
C ILE A 80 5.14 4.71 -2.88
N SER A 81 4.97 4.33 -1.62
CA SER A 81 6.08 3.98 -0.73
C SER A 81 6.88 2.77 -1.22
N ALA A 82 6.23 1.77 -1.82
CA ALA A 82 6.91 0.61 -2.39
C ALA A 82 7.66 0.96 -3.68
N PHE A 83 7.08 1.83 -4.52
CA PHE A 83 7.72 2.31 -5.74
C PHE A 83 8.89 3.27 -5.49
N ASP A 84 8.86 4.05 -4.41
CA ASP A 84 9.99 4.90 -3.99
C ASP A 84 11.27 4.09 -3.72
N ARG A 85 11.15 2.78 -3.47
CA ARG A 85 12.29 1.85 -3.30
C ARG A 85 12.86 1.30 -4.61
N ILE A 86 12.21 1.57 -5.76
CA ILE A 86 12.64 1.07 -7.07
C ILE A 86 13.28 2.20 -7.88
N ASP A 87 14.47 1.94 -8.43
CA ASP A 87 15.13 2.83 -9.38
C ASP A 87 14.53 2.65 -10.80
N PHE A 88 13.52 3.48 -11.11
CA PHE A 88 12.90 3.49 -12.44
C PHE A 88 13.82 3.95 -13.57
N ALA A 89 14.92 4.65 -13.27
CA ALA A 89 15.88 5.06 -14.30
C ALA A 89 16.53 3.84 -14.98
N LYS A 90 16.48 2.67 -14.33
CA LYS A 90 16.96 1.39 -14.84
C LYS A 90 15.83 0.37 -14.92
N MET A 91 14.76 0.68 -15.66
CA MET A 91 13.61 -0.22 -15.86
C MET A 91 14.00 -1.64 -16.32
N SER A 92 15.06 -1.79 -17.13
CA SER A 92 15.59 -3.10 -17.52
C SER A 92 16.12 -3.92 -16.33
N VAL A 93 16.71 -3.25 -15.34
CA VAL A 93 17.16 -3.84 -14.08
C VAL A 93 15.96 -4.19 -13.20
N ALA A 94 14.93 -3.34 -13.14
CA ALA A 94 13.70 -3.64 -12.41
C ALA A 94 12.99 -4.90 -12.96
N ILE A 95 12.89 -5.04 -14.29
CA ILE A 95 12.33 -6.24 -14.93
C ILE A 95 13.18 -7.47 -14.62
N ARG A 96 14.52 -7.36 -14.69
CA ARG A 96 15.42 -8.45 -14.33
C ARG A 96 15.28 -8.86 -12.86
N ASN A 97 15.13 -7.89 -11.96
CA ASN A 97 14.93 -8.12 -10.53
C ASN A 97 13.57 -8.77 -10.24
N PHE A 98 12.53 -8.38 -10.98
CA PHE A 98 11.23 -9.04 -10.93
C PHE A 98 11.34 -10.51 -11.35
N LEU A 99 12.04 -10.81 -12.47
CA LEU A 99 12.31 -12.19 -12.89
C LEU A 99 13.21 -12.94 -11.89
N ALA A 100 14.10 -12.23 -11.19
CA ALA A 100 14.94 -12.77 -10.14
C ALA A 100 14.23 -12.92 -8.79
N LEU A 101 12.92 -12.62 -8.72
CA LEU A 101 12.09 -12.68 -7.52
C LEU A 101 12.62 -11.82 -6.36
N ASP A 102 13.15 -10.64 -6.67
CA ASP A 102 13.54 -9.67 -5.66
C ASP A 102 12.31 -9.23 -4.83
N PRO A 103 12.34 -9.37 -3.49
CA PRO A 103 11.16 -9.17 -2.64
C PRO A 103 10.60 -7.74 -2.69
N THR A 104 11.45 -6.73 -2.86
CA THR A 104 11.02 -5.33 -2.94
C THR A 104 10.29 -5.06 -4.25
N THR A 105 10.86 -5.54 -5.35
CA THR A 105 10.24 -5.41 -6.68
C THR A 105 8.93 -6.19 -6.76
N LEU A 106 8.88 -7.41 -6.20
CA LEU A 106 7.64 -8.18 -6.10
C LEU A 106 6.58 -7.47 -5.26
N ALA A 107 6.92 -6.97 -4.06
CA ALA A 107 5.98 -6.27 -3.20
C ALA A 107 5.34 -5.04 -3.88
N SER A 108 6.13 -4.25 -4.63
CA SER A 108 5.60 -3.11 -5.39
C SER A 108 4.61 -3.53 -6.48
N PHE A 109 4.91 -4.61 -7.22
CA PHE A 109 4.04 -5.12 -8.27
C PHE A 109 2.73 -5.66 -7.70
N LEU A 110 2.82 -6.36 -6.56
CA LEU A 110 1.65 -6.88 -5.85
C LEU A 110 0.78 -5.75 -5.29
N TYR A 111 1.36 -4.71 -4.68
CA TYR A 111 0.60 -3.53 -4.24
C TYR A 111 -0.06 -2.79 -5.40
N PHE A 112 0.66 -2.61 -6.50
CA PHE A 112 0.10 -1.98 -7.71
C PHE A 112 -1.06 -2.81 -8.28
N THR A 113 -0.90 -4.13 -8.36
CA THR A 113 -1.98 -5.04 -8.80
C THR A 113 -3.19 -4.97 -7.88
N ALA A 114 -2.97 -4.97 -6.55
CA ALA A 114 -4.03 -4.82 -5.56
C ALA A 114 -4.76 -3.47 -5.69
N LEU A 115 -4.05 -2.39 -6.01
CA LEU A 115 -4.63 -1.06 -6.26
C LEU A 115 -5.56 -1.07 -7.48
N ILE A 116 -5.11 -1.64 -8.59
CA ILE A 116 -5.92 -1.78 -9.81
C ILE A 116 -7.16 -2.63 -9.56
N LEU A 117 -7.03 -3.76 -8.87
CA LEU A 117 -8.16 -4.61 -8.50
C LEU A 117 -9.16 -3.87 -7.60
N SER A 118 -8.67 -3.13 -6.60
CA SER A 118 -9.53 -2.34 -5.70
C SER A 118 -10.30 -1.24 -6.45
N LEU A 119 -9.65 -0.55 -7.39
CA LEU A 119 -10.28 0.44 -8.26
C LEU A 119 -11.32 -0.17 -9.20
N SER A 120 -11.03 -1.36 -9.74
CA SER A 120 -11.95 -2.05 -10.66
C SER A 120 -13.31 -2.38 -10.02
N GLN A 121 -13.34 -2.52 -8.69
CA GLN A 121 -14.55 -2.86 -7.93
C GLN A 121 -15.24 -1.67 -7.29
N GLN A 122 -14.78 -0.45 -7.56
CA GLN A 122 -15.30 0.75 -6.90
C GLN A 122 -16.80 0.97 -7.17
N MET A 123 -17.25 0.70 -8.39
CA MET A 123 -18.68 0.77 -8.76
C MET A 123 -19.54 -0.24 -7.98
N THR A 124 -19.02 -1.45 -7.75
CA THR A 124 -19.73 -2.49 -7.00
C THR A 124 -19.84 -2.12 -5.52
N SER A 125 -18.75 -1.61 -4.93
CA SER A 125 -18.76 -1.17 -3.53
C SER A 125 -19.66 0.04 -3.30
N ASP A 126 -19.74 0.98 -4.24
CA ASP A 126 -20.66 2.12 -4.17
C ASP A 126 -22.14 1.66 -4.21
N ARG A 127 -22.43 0.66 -5.06
CA ARG A 127 -23.74 0.01 -5.11
C ARG A 127 -24.12 -0.70 -3.81
N ILE A 128 -23.14 -1.24 -3.07
CA ILE A 128 -23.34 -1.84 -1.73
C ILE A 128 -23.62 -0.77 -0.68
N HIS A 129 -22.92 0.37 -0.74
CA HIS A 129 -23.18 1.49 0.17
C HIS A 129 -24.62 2.03 0.03
N LEU A 130 -25.09 2.15 -1.22
CA LEU A 130 -26.44 2.58 -1.55
C LEU A 130 -27.49 1.45 -1.46
N TYR A 131 -27.20 0.37 -0.74
CA TYR A 131 -28.12 -0.77 -0.64
C TYR A 131 -29.49 -0.35 -0.09
N THR A 132 -30.49 -0.54 -0.93
CA THR A 132 -31.91 -0.49 -0.62
C THR A 132 -32.53 -1.87 -0.88
N PRO A 133 -33.43 -2.35 0.00
CA PRO A 133 -34.08 -3.64 -0.22
C PRO A 133 -34.86 -3.64 -1.54
N SER A 134 -34.87 -4.79 -2.23
CA SER A 134 -35.59 -5.00 -3.49
C SER A 134 -37.10 -4.75 -3.42
N SER A 135 -37.68 -4.73 -2.22
CA SER A 135 -39.07 -4.36 -1.97
C SER A 135 -39.37 -2.86 -2.08
N VAL A 136 -38.33 -2.02 -2.19
CA VAL A 136 -38.45 -0.56 -2.24
C VAL A 136 -38.29 -0.08 -3.70
N ASN A 137 -39.23 0.73 -4.18
CA ASN A 137 -39.17 1.33 -5.51
C ASN A 137 -37.86 2.11 -5.71
N GLY A 138 -37.15 1.82 -6.80
CA GLY A 138 -35.84 2.43 -7.10
C GLY A 138 -34.64 1.63 -6.58
N SER A 139 -34.82 0.38 -6.15
CA SER A 139 -33.72 -0.50 -5.76
C SER A 139 -32.73 -0.72 -6.91
N LEU A 140 -31.45 -0.50 -6.65
CA LEU A 140 -30.35 -0.93 -7.54
C LEU A 140 -30.16 -2.44 -7.51
N TRP A 141 -30.87 -3.17 -6.64
CA TRP A 141 -30.73 -4.60 -6.42
C TRP A 141 -32.01 -5.32 -6.86
N GLU A 142 -31.89 -6.17 -7.88
CA GLU A 142 -32.95 -7.04 -8.36
C GLU A 142 -32.82 -8.43 -7.70
N ALA A 143 -33.95 -9.07 -7.40
CA ALA A 143 -33.96 -10.36 -6.72
C ALA A 143 -33.21 -11.41 -7.55
N GLY A 144 -32.22 -12.08 -6.95
CA GLY A 144 -31.37 -13.09 -7.60
C GLY A 144 -30.10 -12.56 -8.26
N ILE A 145 -29.96 -11.24 -8.45
CA ILE A 145 -28.71 -10.63 -8.97
C ILE A 145 -27.67 -10.42 -7.86
N GLU A 146 -28.12 -10.37 -6.59
CA GLU A 146 -27.25 -10.15 -5.42
C GLU A 146 -26.06 -11.12 -5.40
N GLU A 147 -26.30 -12.41 -5.61
CA GLU A 147 -25.26 -13.45 -5.58
C GLU A 147 -24.25 -13.30 -6.72
N GLN A 148 -24.71 -13.02 -7.94
CA GLN A 148 -23.85 -12.87 -9.12
C GLN A 148 -22.90 -11.67 -9.00
N ILE A 149 -23.28 -10.65 -8.23
CA ILE A 149 -22.47 -9.45 -8.03
C ILE A 149 -21.60 -9.56 -6.78
N LEU A 150 -22.14 -10.09 -5.67
CA LEU A 150 -21.40 -10.19 -4.43
C LEU A 150 -20.32 -11.25 -4.48
N GLN A 151 -20.55 -12.41 -5.10
CA GLN A 151 -19.54 -13.46 -5.15
C GLN A 151 -18.21 -12.99 -5.77
N PRO A 152 -18.19 -12.40 -6.99
CA PRO A 152 -16.97 -11.84 -7.57
C PRO A 152 -16.37 -10.72 -6.72
N TRP A 153 -17.20 -9.90 -6.08
CA TRP A 153 -16.73 -8.83 -5.20
C TRP A 153 -16.00 -9.37 -3.96
N ILE A 154 -16.54 -10.39 -3.30
CA ILE A 154 -15.92 -11.04 -2.14
C ILE A 154 -14.60 -11.68 -2.55
N VAL A 155 -14.58 -12.40 -3.69
CA VAL A 155 -13.37 -13.08 -4.19
C VAL A 155 -12.26 -12.09 -4.50
N VAL A 156 -12.56 -10.96 -5.15
CA VAL A 156 -11.53 -9.97 -5.45
C VAL A 156 -11.05 -9.26 -4.19
N ASN A 157 -11.92 -8.94 -3.22
CA ASN A 157 -11.47 -8.44 -1.92
C ASN A 157 -10.54 -9.44 -1.22
N LEU A 158 -10.81 -10.75 -1.34
CA LEU A 158 -9.96 -11.79 -0.77
C LEU A 158 -8.59 -11.81 -1.46
N VAL A 159 -8.58 -11.76 -2.79
CA VAL A 159 -7.34 -11.66 -3.58
C VAL A 159 -6.56 -10.41 -3.19
N VAL A 160 -7.20 -9.25 -3.05
CA VAL A 160 -6.57 -8.01 -2.59
C VAL A 160 -5.94 -8.20 -1.20
N ALA A 161 -6.66 -8.81 -0.26
CA ALA A 161 -6.12 -9.07 1.08
C ALA A 161 -4.90 -10.00 1.06
N LEU A 162 -4.91 -11.03 0.21
CA LEU A 162 -3.77 -11.93 0.03
C LEU A 162 -2.58 -11.21 -0.61
N LEU A 163 -2.80 -10.42 -1.67
CA LEU A 163 -1.75 -9.64 -2.33
C LEU A 163 -1.10 -8.66 -1.35
N VAL A 164 -1.91 -7.88 -0.62
CA VAL A 164 -1.44 -6.93 0.41
C VAL A 164 -0.67 -7.65 1.52
N GLY A 165 -1.19 -8.78 2.01
CA GLY A 165 -0.54 -9.56 3.07
C GLY A 165 0.81 -10.13 2.62
N LEU A 166 0.90 -10.64 1.38
CA LEU A 166 2.15 -11.12 0.79
C LEU A 166 3.14 -9.98 0.58
N SER A 167 2.70 -8.83 0.06
CA SER A 167 3.55 -7.64 -0.07
C SER A 167 4.14 -7.21 1.26
N TRP A 168 3.29 -7.16 2.31
CA TRP A 168 3.74 -6.81 3.64
C TRP A 168 4.75 -7.83 4.19
N LEU A 169 4.54 -9.13 3.95
CA LEU A 169 5.47 -10.19 4.35
C LEU A 169 6.81 -10.05 3.65
N PHE A 170 6.83 -9.83 2.33
CA PHE A 170 8.06 -9.61 1.56
C PHE A 170 8.84 -8.39 2.06
N LEU A 171 8.13 -7.30 2.36
CA LEU A 171 8.75 -6.07 2.88
C LEU A 171 9.25 -6.24 4.33
N SER A 172 8.57 -7.08 5.12
CA SER A 172 8.92 -7.35 6.53
C SER A 172 10.10 -8.32 6.68
N TYR A 173 10.33 -9.21 5.70
CA TYR A 173 11.42 -10.21 5.76
C TYR A 173 12.80 -9.62 5.46
N ARG A 174 12.85 -8.49 4.73
CA ARG A 174 14.06 -7.69 4.49
C ARG A 174 13.85 -6.25 4.98
N PRO A 175 13.86 -6.00 6.30
CA PRO A 175 13.84 -4.63 6.80
C PRO A 175 15.18 -3.89 6.54
N GLY A 176 16.22 -4.61 6.07
CA GLY A 176 17.62 -4.22 6.25
C GLY A 176 18.43 -3.82 5.01
N MET A 177 17.87 -3.37 3.90
CA MET A 177 18.69 -2.79 2.81
C MET A 177 17.94 -1.66 2.11
N ASP A 178 17.85 -0.50 2.76
CA ASP A 178 17.46 0.72 2.06
C ASP A 178 18.71 1.31 1.41
N LEU A 179 18.91 0.96 0.13
CA LEU A 179 19.95 1.47 -0.78
C LEU A 179 20.07 3.01 -0.76
N SER A 180 18.99 3.71 -0.39
CA SER A 180 18.96 5.18 -0.21
C SER A 180 19.76 5.66 1.00
N GLU A 181 19.74 4.93 2.12
CA GLU A 181 20.60 5.26 3.27
C GLU A 181 22.07 4.97 2.94
N GLU A 182 22.36 3.83 2.29
CA GLU A 182 23.72 3.47 1.88
C GLU A 182 24.30 4.46 0.84
N LEU A 183 23.50 4.91 -0.13
CA LEU A 183 23.89 5.93 -1.13
C LEU A 183 24.05 7.33 -0.52
N MET A 184 23.26 7.68 0.51
CA MET A 184 23.42 8.95 1.23
C MET A 184 24.60 8.92 2.19
N PHE A 185 24.86 7.81 2.89
CA PHE A 185 26.06 7.64 3.71
C PHE A 185 27.33 7.54 2.85
N SER A 186 27.26 6.95 1.64
CA SER A 186 28.41 6.96 0.71
C SER A 186 28.71 8.36 0.18
N SER A 187 27.68 9.19 -0.06
CA SER A 187 27.86 10.60 -0.42
C SER A 187 28.46 11.41 0.74
N GLU A 188 28.12 11.08 1.99
CA GLU A 188 28.70 11.71 3.18
C GLU A 188 30.19 11.35 3.38
N VAL A 189 30.60 10.17 2.90
CA VAL A 189 32.02 9.72 2.90
C VAL A 189 32.83 10.38 1.75
N GLU A 190 32.22 10.65 0.60
CA GLU A 190 32.91 11.33 -0.52
C GLU A 190 33.07 12.85 -0.32
N GLU A 191 32.27 13.50 0.54
CA GLU A 191 32.32 14.96 0.77
C GLU A 191 33.41 15.40 1.77
N TYR A 192 34.19 14.48 2.34
CA TYR A 192 35.45 14.77 3.04
C TYR A 192 36.65 14.41 2.15
N PRO A 193 37.11 15.31 1.24
CA PRO A 193 38.47 15.18 0.75
C PRO A 193 39.39 15.33 1.95
N ASP A 194 40.27 14.34 2.12
CA ASP A 194 41.37 14.25 3.06
C ASP A 194 42.16 15.57 3.11
N LYS A 195 41.72 16.53 3.94
CA LYS A 195 42.37 17.82 4.16
C LYS A 195 43.70 17.69 4.91
N ASP A 196 44.09 16.47 5.30
CA ASP A 196 45.31 16.23 6.05
C ASP A 196 46.51 15.88 5.15
N LYS A 197 46.34 15.80 3.82
CA LYS A 197 47.45 15.56 2.88
C LYS A 197 48.08 16.81 2.25
N GLU A 198 47.49 17.99 2.39
CA GLU A 198 48.08 19.23 1.84
C GLU A 198 49.02 19.99 2.80
N ILE A 199 49.07 19.63 4.09
CA ILE A 199 49.90 20.36 5.08
C ILE A 199 51.29 19.71 5.26
N LYS A 200 51.54 18.51 4.72
CA LYS A 200 52.86 17.85 4.82
C LYS A 200 53.76 17.97 3.58
N ALA A 201 53.35 18.70 2.55
CA ALA A 201 54.18 18.94 1.37
C ALA A 201 54.91 20.31 1.39
N SER A 202 54.80 21.06 2.49
CA SER A 202 55.39 22.39 2.63
C SER A 202 55.96 22.62 4.05
N SER A 203 56.98 21.83 4.40
CA SER A 203 57.98 22.18 5.42
C SER A 203 59.30 21.45 5.14
#